data_AF-S9PDV8-F1
#
_entry.id   AF-S9PDV8-F1
#
_cell.length_a   1.000
_cell.length_b   1.000
_cell.length_c   1.000
_cell.angle_alpha   90.00
_cell.angle_beta   90.00
_cell.angle_gamma   90.00
#
_symmetry.space_group_name_H-M   'P 1'
#
loop_
_entity.id
_entity.type
_entity.pdbx_description
1 polymer ?
#
loop_
_entity_poly.entity_id
_entity_poly.type
_entity_poly.pdbx_seq_one_letter_code
_entity_poly.pdbx_strand_id
1 'polypeptide(L)'
;MAKGPGRWTYKKPTTESQRAREYQEQITGRPAWWVYMIGELEFDGIRGKELLEAKGPGYCSFFNPDGTPKYWYKNSGKFDQLMTQAGRQAKLAHDLGLPLTWHVADAKVAEFLRKEFVRRRWHNTTIHHTSLTR
;
A
#
# COMPACT_ATOMS: atom_id res chain seq x y z
N MET A 1 8.47 13.12 24.11
CA MET A 1 8.43 12.75 22.68
C MET A 1 7.19 11.88 22.47
N ALA A 2 6.17 12.38 21.77
CA ALA A 2 4.96 11.59 21.54
C ALA A 2 5.33 10.41 20.62
N LYS A 3 5.30 9.19 21.17
CA LYS A 3 5.32 7.96 20.36
C LYS A 3 4.07 8.02 19.47
N GLY A 4 4.23 7.85 18.15
CA GLY A 4 3.09 7.77 17.22
C GLY A 4 2.08 6.69 17.65
N PRO A 5 0.89 6.60 17.02
CA PRO A 5 -0.18 5.69 17.46
C PRO A 5 0.17 4.19 17.33
N GLY A 6 1.28 3.88 16.66
CA GLY A 6 1.77 2.54 16.42
C GLY A 6 3.23 2.35 16.80
N ARG A 7 3.74 1.17 16.44
CA ARG A 7 5.12 0.75 16.70
C ARG A 7 5.72 0.10 15.46
N TRP A 8 7.02 0.28 15.31
CA TRP A 8 7.79 -0.50 14.36
C TRP A 8 7.91 -1.95 14.85
N THR A 9 7.58 -2.89 13.98
CA THR A 9 7.62 -4.33 14.27
C THR A 9 8.46 -5.02 13.20
N TYR A 10 9.35 -5.90 13.64
CA TYR A 10 10.10 -6.76 12.73
C TYR A 10 9.15 -7.83 12.17
N LYS A 11 9.14 -7.98 10.85
CA LYS A 11 8.36 -9.00 10.15
C LYS A 11 9.15 -9.47 8.93
N LYS A 12 9.32 -10.78 8.81
CA LYS A 12 9.93 -11.36 7.62
C LYS A 12 9.09 -10.95 6.39
N PRO A 13 9.70 -10.41 5.32
CA PRO A 13 8.96 -10.03 4.13
C PRO A 13 8.13 -11.20 3.61
N THR A 14 6.87 -10.94 3.28
CA THR A 14 5.95 -11.95 2.72
C THR A 14 6.19 -12.19 1.22
N THR A 15 7.04 -11.37 0.61
CA THR A 15 7.44 -11.46 -0.79
C THR A 15 8.88 -11.95 -0.92
N GLU A 16 9.11 -12.83 -1.90
CA GLU A 16 10.44 -13.23 -2.35
C GLU A 16 10.99 -12.29 -3.44
N SER A 17 10.21 -11.30 -3.88
CA SER A 17 10.65 -10.32 -4.89
C SER A 17 11.61 -9.30 -4.27
N GLN A 18 12.88 -9.37 -4.67
CA GLN A 18 13.90 -8.36 -4.31
C GLN A 18 13.46 -6.95 -4.71
N ARG A 19 12.90 -6.78 -5.92
CA ARG A 19 12.41 -5.47 -6.39
C ARG A 19 11.29 -4.90 -5.53
N ALA A 20 10.43 -5.76 -4.96
CA ALA A 20 9.38 -5.30 -4.05
C ALA A 20 9.96 -4.84 -2.72
N ARG A 21 11.01 -5.51 -2.22
CA ARG A 21 11.74 -5.11 -1.01
C ARG A 21 12.47 -3.78 -1.21
N GLU A 22 13.23 -3.65 -2.29
CA GLU A 22 13.92 -2.40 -2.67
C GLU A 22 12.93 -1.24 -2.80
N TYR A 23 11.76 -1.49 -3.40
CA TYR A 23 10.72 -0.48 -3.51
C TYR A 23 10.18 -0.05 -2.15
N GLN A 24 9.86 -0.99 -1.26
CA GLN A 24 9.41 -0.67 0.09
C GLN A 24 10.46 0.15 0.84
N GLU A 25 11.74 -0.20 0.71
CA GLU A 25 12.85 0.53 1.31
C GLU A 25 12.95 1.96 0.75
N GLN A 26 12.82 2.14 -0.56
CA GLN A 26 12.78 3.46 -1.20
C GLN A 26 11.63 4.33 -0.66
N ILE A 27 10.43 3.77 -0.54
CA ILE A 27 9.25 4.52 -0.08
C ILE A 27 9.33 4.84 1.41
N THR A 28 9.73 3.87 2.23
CA THR A 28 9.65 3.98 3.68
C THR A 28 10.92 4.54 4.32
N GLY A 29 12.06 4.48 3.63
CA GLY A 29 13.38 4.80 4.18
C GLY A 29 13.84 3.79 5.24
N ARG A 30 13.25 2.60 5.28
CA ARG A 30 13.51 1.60 6.32
C ARG A 30 13.60 0.20 5.69
N PRO A 31 14.44 -0.72 6.24
CA PRO A 31 14.56 -2.06 5.67
C PRO A 31 13.20 -2.75 5.54
N ALA A 32 12.96 -3.48 4.46
CA ALA A 32 11.66 -4.12 4.14
C ALA A 32 11.19 -5.17 5.17
N TRP A 33 12.04 -5.45 6.16
CA TRP A 33 11.85 -6.38 7.27
C TRP A 33 11.19 -5.72 8.47
N TRP A 34 10.84 -4.44 8.32
CA TRP A 34 10.14 -3.65 9.32
C TRP A 34 8.88 -3.07 8.74
N VAL A 35 7.81 -3.18 9.52
CA VAL A 35 6.50 -2.61 9.22
C VAL A 35 6.04 -1.76 10.39
N TYR A 36 5.15 -0.82 10.13
CA TYR A 36 4.53 0.00 11.16
C TYR A 36 3.15 -0.55 11.52
N MET A 37 2.99 -1.03 12.75
CA MET A 37 1.75 -1.63 13.25
C MET A 37 0.98 -0.63 14.10
N ILE A 38 -0.29 -0.39 13.76
CA ILE A 38 -1.26 0.30 14.61
C ILE A 38 -2.34 -0.70 15.00
N GLY A 39 -2.35 -1.12 16.26
CA GLY A 39 -3.14 -2.27 16.70
C GLY A 39 -2.72 -3.53 15.92
N GLU A 40 -3.67 -4.11 15.19
CA GLU A 40 -3.47 -5.28 14.32
C GLU A 40 -3.23 -4.92 12.85
N LEU A 41 -3.34 -3.63 12.49
CA LEU A 41 -3.22 -3.19 11.11
C LEU A 41 -1.79 -2.81 10.76
N GLU A 42 -1.33 -3.38 9.66
CA GLU A 42 0.01 -3.18 9.11
C GLU A 42 0.02 -2.04 8.10
N PHE A 43 1.09 -1.25 8.13
CA PHE A 43 1.50 -0.29 7.12
C PHE A 43 2.96 -0.55 6.80
N ASP A 44 3.37 -0.35 5.56
CA ASP A 44 4.77 -0.52 5.17
C ASP A 44 5.69 0.48 5.89
N GLY A 45 5.19 1.69 6.18
CA GLY A 45 5.92 2.62 7.02
C GLY A 45 5.14 3.83 7.50
N ILE A 46 5.87 4.76 8.11
CA ILE A 46 5.37 6.06 8.56
C ILE A 46 6.46 7.11 8.36
N ARG A 47 6.09 8.31 7.89
CA ARG A 47 6.97 9.48 7.77
C ARG A 47 6.34 10.68 8.48
N GLY A 48 6.91 11.05 9.63
CA GLY A 48 6.28 12.05 10.50
C GLY A 48 4.92 11.56 11.01
N LYS A 49 3.83 12.08 10.45
CA LYS A 49 2.44 11.66 10.73
C LYS A 49 1.78 10.92 9.56
N GLU A 50 2.43 10.82 8.41
CA GLU A 50 1.89 10.18 7.22
C GLU A 50 2.15 8.67 7.22
N LEU A 51 1.08 7.90 7.11
CA LEU A 51 1.12 6.45 6.95
C LEU A 51 1.42 6.11 5.49
N LEU A 52 2.30 5.13 5.28
CA LEU A 52 2.80 4.75 3.97
C LEU A 52 2.48 3.30 3.66
N GLU A 53 1.97 3.08 2.46
CA GLU A 53 1.83 1.76 1.84
C GLU A 53 2.61 1.75 0.52
N ALA A 54 3.36 0.68 0.25
CA ALA A 54 4.22 0.50 -0.89
C ALA A 54 3.80 -0.74 -1.70
N LYS A 55 3.18 -0.50 -2.85
CA LYS A 55 2.89 -1.56 -3.84
C LYS A 55 3.99 -1.57 -4.90
N GLY A 56 4.97 -2.45 -4.70
CA GLY A 56 6.13 -2.62 -5.58
C GLY A 56 5.80 -3.04 -7.01
N PRO A 57 6.80 -3.07 -7.91
CA PRO A 57 6.58 -3.36 -9.32
C PRO A 57 6.12 -4.79 -9.57
N GLY A 58 5.37 -5.00 -10.66
CA GLY A 58 4.89 -6.31 -11.10
C GLY A 58 3.40 -6.53 -10.87
N TYR A 59 2.70 -5.57 -10.27
CA TYR A 59 1.26 -5.61 -10.14
C TYR A 59 0.57 -5.60 -11.51
N CYS A 60 1.14 -4.91 -12.51
CA CYS A 60 0.63 -4.92 -13.89
C CYS A 60 0.33 -6.33 -14.43
N SER A 61 1.05 -7.37 -13.97
CA SER A 61 0.80 -8.76 -14.38
C SER A 61 -0.59 -9.29 -13.98
N PHE A 62 -1.19 -8.72 -12.94
CA PHE A 62 -2.53 -9.04 -12.43
C PHE A 62 -3.66 -8.23 -13.08
N PHE A 63 -3.33 -7.25 -13.93
CA PHE A 63 -4.30 -6.34 -14.56
C PHE A 63 -4.28 -6.46 -16.09
N ASN A 64 -5.42 -6.19 -16.69
CA ASN A 64 -5.61 -6.13 -18.14
C ASN A 64 -4.98 -4.85 -18.72
N PRO A 65 -4.81 -4.76 -20.05
CA PRO A 65 -4.28 -3.56 -20.70
C PRO A 65 -5.08 -2.28 -20.43
N ASP A 66 -6.39 -2.43 -20.19
CA ASP A 66 -7.35 -1.38 -19.82
C ASP A 66 -7.29 -0.96 -18.34
N GLY A 67 -6.39 -1.57 -17.56
CA GLY A 67 -6.21 -1.30 -16.14
C GLY A 67 -7.18 -2.03 -15.22
N THR A 68 -8.11 -2.83 -15.72
CA THR A 68 -9.02 -3.62 -14.88
C THR A 68 -8.33 -4.87 -14.32
N PRO A 69 -8.72 -5.39 -13.14
CA PRO A 69 -8.11 -6.60 -12.60
C PRO A 69 -8.52 -7.80 -13.45
N LYS A 70 -7.55 -8.67 -13.79
CA LYS A 70 -7.82 -9.91 -14.55
C LYS A 70 -8.84 -10.78 -13.82
N TYR A 71 -9.65 -11.51 -14.59
CA TYR A 71 -10.70 -12.38 -14.03
C TYR A 71 -10.16 -13.37 -13.00
N TRP A 72 -9.07 -14.06 -13.31
CA TRP A 72 -8.43 -15.00 -12.37
C TRP A 72 -7.90 -14.30 -11.10
N TYR A 73 -7.46 -13.05 -11.19
CA TYR A 73 -6.97 -12.30 -10.04
C TYR A 73 -8.13 -11.97 -9.08
N LYS A 74 -9.30 -11.61 -9.61
CA LYS A 74 -10.53 -11.47 -8.84
C LYS A 74 -10.96 -12.80 -8.21
N ASN A 75 -11.08 -13.86 -9.02
CA ASN A 75 -11.54 -15.17 -8.55
C ASN A 75 -10.59 -15.82 -7.52
N SER A 76 -9.30 -15.47 -7.53
CA SER A 76 -8.36 -15.94 -6.51
C SER A 76 -8.60 -15.34 -5.12
N GLY A 77 -9.48 -14.34 -4.99
CA GLY A 77 -9.70 -13.58 -3.75
C GLY A 77 -8.59 -12.58 -3.41
N LYS A 78 -7.44 -12.62 -4.11
CA LYS A 78 -6.31 -11.72 -3.83
C LYS A 78 -6.62 -10.25 -4.13
N PHE A 79 -7.46 -9.98 -5.13
CA PHE A 79 -7.94 -8.61 -5.37
C PHE A 79 -8.82 -8.12 -4.22
N ASP A 80 -9.70 -8.97 -3.69
CA ASP A 80 -10.56 -8.61 -2.56
C ASP A 80 -9.76 -8.42 -1.27
N GLN A 81 -8.69 -9.20 -1.07
CA GLN A 81 -7.73 -8.99 0.02
C GLN A 81 -7.04 -7.62 -0.08
N LEU A 82 -6.60 -7.22 -1.28
CA LEU A 82 -6.02 -5.90 -1.53
C LEU A 82 -7.01 -4.78 -1.19
N MET A 83 -8.26 -4.90 -1.63
CA MET A 83 -9.31 -3.92 -1.33
C MET A 83 -9.70 -3.91 0.15
N THR A 84 -9.70 -5.06 0.81
CA THR A 84 -9.98 -5.17 2.25
C THR A 84 -8.88 -4.49 3.06
N GLN A 85 -7.61 -4.68 2.70
CA GLN A 85 -6.49 -3.97 3.31
C GLN A 85 -6.66 -2.45 3.15
N ALA A 86 -6.87 -1.98 1.91
CA ALA A 86 -7.09 -0.57 1.60
C ALA A 86 -8.21 0.05 2.43
N GLY A 87 -9.38 -0.60 2.49
CA GLY A 87 -10.51 -0.08 3.25
C GLY A 87 -10.27 -0.01 4.75
N ARG A 88 -9.60 -1.02 5.33
CA ARG A 88 -9.24 -1.02 6.76
C ARG A 88 -8.23 0.07 7.08
N GLN A 89 -7.22 0.26 6.23
CA GLN A 89 -6.21 1.31 6.39
C GLN A 89 -6.83 2.70 6.23
N ALA A 90 -7.66 2.91 5.21
CA ALA A 90 -8.37 4.16 5.00
C ALA A 90 -9.25 4.49 6.21
N LYS A 91 -10.02 3.52 6.73
CA LYS A 91 -10.84 3.73 7.93
C LYS A 91 -10.00 4.12 9.14
N LEU A 92 -8.93 3.36 9.44
CA LEU A 92 -8.09 3.63 10.61
C LEU A 92 -7.39 4.98 10.52
N ALA A 93 -6.85 5.33 9.34
CA ALA A 93 -6.21 6.62 9.11
C ALA A 93 -7.19 7.79 9.29
N HIS A 94 -8.42 7.64 8.79
CA HIS A 94 -9.49 8.61 8.99
C HIS A 94 -9.82 8.79 10.47
N ASP A 95 -10.06 7.69 11.20
CA ASP A 95 -10.43 7.72 12.62
C ASP A 95 -9.34 8.37 13.50
N LEU A 96 -8.07 8.23 13.11
CA LEU A 96 -6.92 8.82 13.80
C LEU A 96 -6.55 10.24 13.32
N GLY A 97 -7.21 10.75 12.28
CA GLY A 97 -6.87 12.04 11.66
C GLY A 97 -5.46 12.06 11.06
N LEU A 98 -5.00 10.93 10.50
CA LEU A 98 -3.69 10.78 9.88
C LEU A 98 -3.78 10.70 8.35
N PRO A 99 -2.87 11.35 7.62
CA PRO A 99 -2.78 11.16 6.18
C PRO A 99 -2.28 9.74 5.86
N LEU A 100 -2.84 9.14 4.81
CA LEU A 100 -2.44 7.84 4.28
C LEU A 100 -2.11 7.98 2.81
N THR A 101 -0.91 7.55 2.43
CA THR A 101 -0.45 7.53 1.05
C THR A 101 -0.04 6.13 0.61
N TRP A 102 -0.65 5.69 -0.49
CA TRP A 102 -0.28 4.48 -1.20
C TRP A 102 0.63 4.85 -2.38
N HIS A 103 1.88 4.42 -2.32
CA HIS A 103 2.84 4.50 -3.40
C HIS A 103 2.79 3.24 -4.25
N VAL A 104 2.46 3.38 -5.52
CA VAL A 104 2.31 2.27 -6.47
C VAL A 104 3.33 2.41 -7.58
N ALA A 105 4.13 1.36 -7.81
CA ALA A 105 5.20 1.38 -8.80
C ALA A 105 4.70 1.35 -10.25
N ASP A 106 3.56 0.70 -10.47
CA ASP A 106 2.97 0.52 -11.80
C ASP A 106 1.93 1.62 -12.10
N ALA A 107 2.23 2.51 -13.05
CA ALA A 107 1.39 3.68 -13.38
C ALA A 107 -0.07 3.34 -13.69
N LYS A 108 -0.32 2.30 -14.50
CA LYS A 108 -1.68 1.86 -14.84
C LYS A 108 -2.46 1.35 -13.62
N VAL A 109 -1.78 0.66 -12.72
CA VAL A 109 -2.37 0.17 -11.48
C VAL A 109 -2.68 1.33 -10.56
N ALA A 110 -1.78 2.32 -10.46
CA ALA A 110 -2.02 3.54 -9.70
C ALA A 110 -3.26 4.29 -10.22
N GLU A 111 -3.41 4.43 -11.54
CA GLU A 111 -4.58 5.07 -12.14
C GLU A 111 -5.88 4.31 -11.84
N PHE A 112 -5.86 2.98 -11.97
CA PHE A 112 -7.00 2.14 -11.60
C PHE A 112 -7.39 2.33 -10.12
N LEU A 113 -6.40 2.26 -9.20
CA LEU A 113 -6.66 2.40 -7.77
C LEU A 113 -7.20 3.78 -7.41
N ARG A 114 -6.75 4.87 -8.07
CA ARG A 114 -7.36 6.20 -7.90
C ARG A 114 -8.85 6.19 -8.18
N LYS A 115 -9.24 5.65 -9.35
CA LYS A 115 -10.65 5.56 -9.76
C LYS A 115 -11.45 4.70 -8.78
N GLU A 116 -10.89 3.56 -8.38
CA GLU A 116 -11.56 2.62 -7.47
C GLU A 116 -11.73 3.18 -6.06
N PHE A 117 -10.73 3.90 -5.52
CA PHE A 117 -10.80 4.50 -4.18
C PHE A 117 -11.82 5.64 -4.14
N VAL A 118 -11.90 6.45 -5.20
CA VAL A 118 -12.96 7.45 -5.36
C VAL A 118 -14.34 6.79 -5.39
N ARG A 119 -14.52 5.71 -6.17
CA ARG A 119 -15.78 4.95 -6.25
C ARG A 119 -16.21 4.40 -4.88
N ARG A 120 -15.24 4.00 -4.05
CA ARG A 120 -15.47 3.46 -2.69
C ARG A 120 -15.53 4.52 -1.60
N ARG A 121 -15.38 5.81 -1.95
CA ARG A 121 -15.38 6.96 -1.04
C ARG A 121 -14.23 6.95 -0.02
N TRP A 122 -13.08 6.39 -0.36
CA TRP A 122 -11.86 6.42 0.46
C TRP A 122 -11.04 7.68 0.17
N HIS A 123 -11.68 8.85 0.30
CA HIS A 123 -11.10 10.15 -0.09
C HIS A 123 -9.92 10.59 0.79
N ASN A 124 -9.74 9.98 1.95
CA ASN A 124 -8.63 10.26 2.87
C ASN A 124 -7.34 9.49 2.53
N THR A 125 -7.33 8.73 1.42
CA THR A 125 -6.16 8.00 0.96
C THR A 125 -5.68 8.54 -0.39
N THR A 126 -4.42 8.97 -0.43
CA THR A 126 -3.80 9.48 -1.65
C THR A 126 -3.06 8.35 -2.38
N ILE A 127 -3.26 8.24 -3.69
CA ILE A 127 -2.52 7.27 -4.52
C ILE A 127 -1.45 8.00 -5.36
N HIS A 128 -0.19 7.75 -5.04
CA HIS A 128 0.96 8.23 -5.81
C HIS A 128 1.50 7.13 -6.72
N HIS A 129 1.76 7.49 -7.97
CA HIS A 129 2.63 6.67 -8.81
C HIS A 129 4.07 7.08 -8.50
N THR A 130 4.91 6.11 -8.13
CA THR A 130 6.32 6.34 -7.84
C THR A 130 7.11 5.22 -8.45
N SER A 131 7.93 5.48 -9.46
CA SER A 131 8.74 4.43 -10.08
C SER A 131 9.86 3.98 -9.14
N LEU A 132 10.22 2.70 -9.22
CA LEU A 132 11.41 2.20 -8.54
C LEU A 132 12.64 2.91 -9.13
N THR A 133 13.36 3.67 -8.31
CA THR A 133 14.64 4.27 -8.68
C THR A 133 15.73 3.23 -8.49
N ARG A 134 16.51 2.99 -9.54
CA ARG A 134 17.75 2.21 -9.49
C ARG A 134 18.92 3.10 -9.13
#